data_AF-A0A926R7E5-F1
#
_entry.id   AF-A0A926R7E5-F1
#
_cell.length_a   1.000
_cell.length_b   1.000
_cell.length_c   1.000
_cell.angle_alpha   90.00
_cell.angle_beta   90.00
_cell.angle_gamma   90.00
#
_symmetry.space_group_name_H-M   'P 1'
#
loop_
_entity.id
_entity.type
_entity.pdbx_description
1 polymer ?
#
loop_
_entity_poly.entity_id
_entity_poly.type
_entity_poly.pdbx_seq_one_letter_code
_entity_poly.pdbx_strand_id
1 'polypeptide(L)'
;MLQRLKKNYFLLISVFLIIYFFFNLLSGERGLISYYEKKQILNDLKIKESSLKNQINDLDFKNSLLSDNLDLDYIETLIRERFLYGKKNEKIYIIKKDDAKN
;
A
#
# COMPACT_ATOMS: atom_id res chain seq x y z
N MET A 1 19.69 -57.27 -3.12
CA MET A 1 19.34 -55.84 -2.91
C MET A 1 19.98 -55.22 -1.67
N LEU A 2 19.83 -55.83 -0.49
CA LEU A 2 20.44 -55.36 0.78
C LEU A 2 21.97 -55.14 0.72
N GLN A 3 22.73 -56.01 0.04
CA GLN A 3 24.18 -55.84 -0.11
C GLN A 3 24.57 -54.59 -0.93
N ARG A 4 23.78 -54.19 -1.94
CA ARG A 4 24.02 -52.95 -2.72
C ARG A 4 23.72 -51.70 -1.88
N LEU A 5 22.67 -51.75 -1.06
CA LEU A 5 22.33 -50.70 -0.09
C LEU A 5 23.45 -50.50 0.94
N LYS A 6 23.99 -51.59 1.49
CA LYS A 6 25.09 -51.53 2.47
C LYS A 6 26.38 -50.94 1.86
N LYS A 7 26.64 -51.19 0.58
CA LYS A 7 27.80 -50.65 -0.16
C LYS A 7 27.72 -49.13 -0.36
N ASN A 8 26.51 -48.59 -0.54
CA ASN A 8 26.29 -47.15 -0.81
C ASN A 8 25.65 -46.39 0.38
N TYR A 9 25.68 -46.96 1.59
CA TYR A 9 24.98 -46.42 2.76
C TYR A 9 25.38 -44.98 3.11
N PHE A 10 26.67 -44.63 2.97
CA PHE A 10 27.18 -43.29 3.21
C PHE A 10 26.57 -42.24 2.27
N LEU A 11 26.44 -42.57 0.98
CA LEU A 11 25.77 -41.72 -0.02
C LEU A 11 24.30 -41.52 0.35
N LEU A 12 23.62 -42.60 0.79
CA LEU A 12 22.22 -42.54 1.19
C LEU A 12 22.00 -41.57 2.36
N ILE A 13 22.82 -41.68 3.42
CA ILE A 13 22.79 -40.77 4.58
C ILE A 13 23.04 -39.33 4.16
N SER A 14 24.03 -39.11 3.29
CA SER A 14 24.39 -37.76 2.84
C SER A 14 23.24 -37.11 2.07
N VAL A 15 22.55 -37.86 1.21
CA VAL A 15 21.37 -37.37 0.49
C VAL A 15 20.23 -37.01 1.46
N PHE A 16 19.95 -37.85 2.45
CA PHE A 16 18.93 -37.54 3.47
C PHE A 16 19.27 -36.28 4.28
N LEU A 17 20.55 -36.09 4.63
CA LEU A 17 21.03 -34.89 5.31
C LEU A 17 20.83 -33.64 4.46
N ILE A 18 21.21 -33.69 3.18
CA ILE A 18 21.02 -32.58 2.24
C ILE A 18 19.53 -32.23 2.12
N ILE A 19 18.67 -33.23 1.94
CA ILE A 19 17.22 -33.03 1.83
C ILE A 19 16.65 -32.40 3.11
N TYR A 20 17.08 -32.86 4.29
CA TYR A 20 16.65 -32.28 5.56
C TYR A 20 16.97 -30.79 5.66
N PHE A 21 18.20 -30.40 5.31
CA PHE A 21 18.60 -28.98 5.28
C PHE A 21 17.81 -28.18 4.24
N PHE A 22 17.58 -28.74 3.05
CA PHE A 22 16.81 -28.06 2.00
C PHE A 22 15.37 -27.77 2.42
N PHE A 23 14.68 -28.75 3.00
CA PHE A 23 13.33 -28.53 3.51
C PHE A 23 13.30 -27.50 4.64
N ASN A 24 14.28 -27.54 5.54
CA ASN A 24 14.37 -26.58 6.65
C ASN A 24 14.70 -25.14 6.16
N LEU A 25 15.45 -25.02 5.06
CA LEU A 25 15.81 -23.73 4.46
C LEU A 25 14.66 -23.12 3.65
N LEU A 26 13.94 -23.94 2.89
CA LEU A 26 12.88 -23.45 2.01
C LEU A 26 11.59 -23.16 2.77
N SER A 27 11.26 -24.01 3.77
CA SER A 27 10.00 -23.99 4.48
C SER A 27 10.08 -23.27 5.83
N GLY A 28 8.91 -23.02 6.43
CA GLY A 28 8.78 -22.39 7.75
C GLY A 28 8.77 -20.86 7.70
N GLU A 29 8.46 -20.24 8.84
CA GLU A 29 8.28 -18.76 8.93
C GLU A 29 9.56 -17.95 8.68
N ARG A 30 10.71 -18.60 8.79
CA ARG A 30 12.04 -18.03 8.51
C ARG A 30 12.66 -18.61 7.23
N GLY A 31 11.92 -19.45 6.53
CA GLY A 31 12.36 -20.04 5.26
C GLY A 31 12.33 -19.01 4.13
N LEU A 32 12.91 -19.41 3.00
CA LEU A 32 13.02 -18.56 1.82
C LEU A 32 11.66 -18.15 1.25
N ILE A 33 10.67 -19.04 1.26
CA ILE A 33 9.32 -18.73 0.75
C ILE A 33 8.69 -17.61 1.58
N SER A 34 8.73 -17.74 2.91
CA SER A 34 8.19 -16.73 3.82
C SER A 34 8.93 -15.39 3.72
N TYR A 35 10.24 -15.41 3.44
CA TYR A 35 11.00 -14.18 3.21
C TYR A 35 10.47 -13.37 2.02
N TYR A 36 10.17 -14.01 0.89
CA TYR A 36 9.63 -13.31 -0.28
C TYR A 36 8.24 -12.73 -0.03
N GLU A 37 7.35 -13.48 0.63
CA GLU A 37 6.02 -12.99 1.03
C GLU A 37 6.12 -11.77 1.95
N LYS A 38 6.92 -11.87 3.01
CA LYS A 38 7.12 -10.77 3.97
C LYS A 38 7.74 -9.55 3.30
N LYS A 39 8.65 -9.74 2.34
CA LYS A 39 9.25 -8.65 1.56
C LYS A 39 8.20 -7.92 0.71
N GLN A 40 7.26 -8.65 0.10
CA GLN A 40 6.17 -8.05 -0.66
C GLN A 40 5.24 -7.25 0.24
N ILE A 41 4.79 -7.84 1.36
CA ILE A 41 3.95 -7.17 2.36
C ILE A 41 4.61 -5.89 2.86
N LEU A 42 5.92 -5.94 3.15
CA LEU A 42 6.68 -4.77 3.60
C LEU A 42 6.71 -3.66 2.55
N ASN A 43 6.79 -4.01 1.25
CA ASN A 43 6.76 -3.02 0.19
C ASN A 43 5.39 -2.35 0.06
N ASP A 44 4.32 -3.14 0.13
CA ASP A 44 2.94 -2.64 0.08
C ASP A 44 2.64 -1.71 1.27
N LEU A 45 3.11 -2.10 2.46
CA LEU A 45 3.00 -1.26 3.66
C LEU A 45 3.75 0.07 3.51
N LYS A 46 4.96 0.08 2.92
CA LYS A 46 5.70 1.32 2.65
C LYS A 46 4.97 2.25 1.68
N ILE A 47 4.39 1.69 0.62
CA ILE A 47 3.60 2.48 -0.33
C ILE A 47 2.39 3.08 0.37
N LYS A 48 1.68 2.29 1.18
CA LYS A 48 0.52 2.76 1.95
C LYS A 48 0.90 3.83 2.96
N GLU A 49 2.00 3.65 3.68
CA GLU A 49 2.54 4.63 4.62
C GLU A 49 2.84 5.96 3.90
N SER A 50 3.53 5.92 2.76
CA SER A 50 3.83 7.13 1.99
C SER A 50 2.57 7.83 1.49
N SER A 51 1.56 7.08 1.04
CA SER A 51 0.28 7.64 0.62
C SER A 51 -0.46 8.32 1.77
N LEU A 52 -0.50 7.66 2.94
CA LEU A 52 -1.13 8.23 4.14
C LEU A 52 -0.39 9.49 4.61
N LYS A 53 0.94 9.49 4.60
CA LYS A 53 1.73 10.67 4.96
C LYS A 53 1.45 11.85 4.04
N ASN A 54 1.31 11.60 2.73
CA ASN A 54 0.95 12.65 1.78
C ASN A 54 -0.47 13.20 2.04
N GLN A 55 -1.43 12.33 2.37
CA GLN A 55 -2.78 12.75 2.74
C GLN A 55 -2.80 13.58 4.02
N ILE A 56 -2.02 13.17 5.03
CA ILE A 56 -1.88 13.93 6.28
C ILE A 56 -1.28 15.31 5.99
N ASN A 57 -0.19 15.37 5.22
CA ASN A 57 0.43 16.65 4.86
C ASN A 57 -0.52 17.58 4.08
N ASP A 58 -1.33 17.05 3.16
CA ASP A 58 -2.35 17.83 2.43
C ASP A 58 -3.44 18.36 3.39
N LEU A 59 -3.90 17.53 4.33
CA LEU A 59 -4.86 17.96 5.35
C LEU A 59 -4.27 18.99 6.30
N ASP A 60 -3.04 18.81 6.76
CA ASP A 60 -2.33 19.75 7.62
C ASP A 60 -2.13 21.09 6.90
N PHE A 61 -1.78 21.06 5.61
CA PHE A 61 -1.69 22.26 4.80
C PHE A 61 -3.05 22.97 4.72
N LYS A 62 -4.13 22.26 4.37
CA LYS A 62 -5.48 22.84 4.34
C LYS A 62 -5.93 23.37 5.69
N ASN A 63 -5.62 22.69 6.79
CA ASN A 63 -5.91 23.15 8.14
C ASN A 63 -5.11 24.42 8.48
N SER A 64 -3.84 24.50 8.06
CA SER A 64 -3.02 25.70 8.27
C SER A 64 -3.60 26.93 7.56
N LEU A 65 -4.18 26.75 6.36
CA LEU A 65 -4.89 27.80 5.61
C LEU A 65 -6.17 28.28 6.30
N LEU A 66 -6.69 27.51 7.26
CA LEU A 66 -7.92 27.81 8.00
C LEU A 66 -7.66 28.29 9.45
N SER A 67 -6.44 28.16 9.95
CA SER A 67 -6.05 28.53 11.32
C SER A 67 -4.91 29.55 11.30
N ASP A 68 -3.67 29.09 11.34
CA ASP A 68 -2.50 29.92 11.66
C ASP A 68 -2.14 30.89 10.52
N ASN A 69 -2.32 30.46 9.28
CA ASN A 69 -2.13 31.25 8.07
C ASN A 69 -3.47 31.39 7.35
N LEU A 70 -4.42 32.07 8.00
CA LEU A 70 -5.77 32.25 7.49
C LEU A 70 -5.78 32.84 6.07
N ASP A 71 -6.18 32.03 5.09
CA ASP A 71 -6.32 32.42 3.68
C ASP A 71 -7.80 32.67 3.36
N LEU A 72 -8.14 33.95 3.16
CA LEU A 72 -9.51 34.38 2.88
C LEU A 72 -10.01 33.90 1.50
N ASP A 73 -9.13 33.78 0.51
CA ASP A 73 -9.48 33.31 -0.83
C ASP A 73 -9.77 31.81 -0.80
N TYR A 74 -9.01 31.05 0.00
CA TYR A 74 -9.28 29.64 0.23
C TYR A 74 -10.63 29.41 0.92
N ILE A 75 -10.96 30.22 1.94
CA ILE A 75 -12.27 30.18 2.61
C ILE A 75 -13.40 30.56 1.66
N GLU A 76 -13.23 31.62 0.86
CA GLU A 76 -14.23 32.02 -0.14
C GLU A 76 -14.47 30.89 -1.13
N THR A 77 -13.42 30.22 -1.60
CA THR A 77 -13.51 29.05 -2.49
C THR A 77 -14.33 27.93 -1.84
N LEU A 78 -14.03 27.58 -0.58
CA LEU A 78 -14.77 26.55 0.15
C LEU A 78 -16.26 26.91 0.32
N ILE A 79 -16.57 28.17 0.63
CA ILE A 79 -17.96 28.62 0.79
C ILE A 79 -18.71 28.55 -0.55
N ARG A 80 -18.07 28.97 -1.65
CA ARG A 80 -18.64 28.91 -2.99
C ARG A 80 -18.91 27.46 -3.43
N GLU A 81 -17.96 26.55 -3.20
CA GLU A 81 -18.10 25.13 -3.55
C GLU A 81 -19.19 24.43 -2.72
N ARG A 82 -19.23 24.66 -1.41
CA ARG A 82 -20.13 23.94 -0.49
C ARG A 82 -21.55 24.48 -0.48
N PHE A 83 -21.71 25.79 -0.64
CA PHE A 83 -23.00 26.47 -0.47
C PHE A 83 -23.51 27.14 -1.74
N LEU A 84 -22.81 26.99 -2.89
CA LEU A 84 -23.13 27.68 -4.14
C LEU A 84 -23.32 29.19 -3.93
N TYR A 85 -22.45 29.76 -3.10
CA TYR A 85 -22.54 31.16 -2.71
C TYR A 85 -22.11 32.08 -3.86
N GLY A 86 -22.85 33.17 -4.07
CA GLY A 86 -22.54 34.20 -5.07
C GLY A 86 -22.64 35.59 -4.45
N LYS A 87 -21.81 36.51 -4.95
CA LYS A 87 -21.85 37.92 -4.54
C LYS A 87 -23.01 38.63 -5.23
N LYS A 88 -23.38 39.80 -4.69
CA LYS A 88 -24.42 40.65 -5.28
C LYS A 88 -24.07 40.96 -6.74
N ASN A 89 -25.04 40.74 -7.63
CA ASN A 89 -24.92 40.89 -9.09
C ASN A 89 -24.11 39.80 -9.83
N GLU A 90 -23.70 38.70 -9.17
CA GLU A 90 -23.16 37.52 -9.85
C GLU A 90 -24.30 36.60 -10.35
N LYS A 91 -24.07 35.91 -11.48
CA LYS A 91 -24.98 34.86 -11.99
C LYS A 91 -24.29 33.51 -11.83
N ILE A 92 -24.98 32.55 -11.20
CA ILE A 92 -24.48 31.19 -11.00
C ILE A 92 -25.18 30.27 -12.00
N TYR A 93 -24.40 29.46 -12.71
CA TYR A 93 -24.90 28.46 -13.65
C TYR A 93 -24.61 27.06 -13.09
N ILE A 94 -25.65 26.25 -12.92
CA ILE A 94 -25.51 24.84 -12.55
C ILE A 94 -25.65 24.01 -13.84
N ILE A 95 -24.54 23.48 -14.33
CA ILE A 95 -24.52 22.63 -15.51
C ILE A 95 -24.77 21.19 -15.06
N LYS A 96 -25.95 20.66 -15.36
CA LYS A 96 -26.21 19.22 -15.24
C LYS A 96 -25.70 18.56 -16.53
N LYS A 97 -24.80 17.59 -16.40
CA LYS A 97 -24.59 16.63 -17.48
C LYS A 97 -25.71 15.61 -17.37
N ASP A 98 -26.53 15.50 -18.41
CA ASP A 98 -27.44 14.37 -18.54
C ASP A 98 -26.60 13.12 -18.77
N ASP A 99 -26.64 12.19 -17.82
CA ASP A 99 -26.05 10.85 -17.95
C ASP A 99 -26.90 9.96 -18.89
N ALA A 100 -27.35 10.52 -20.02
CA ALA A 100 -27.91 9.76 -21.12
C ALA A 100 -26.77 9.01 -21.82
N LYS A 101 -26.30 7.94 -21.16
CA LYS A 101 -25.51 6.89 -21.78
C LYS A 101 -26.40 6.17 -22.78
N ASN A 102 -26.08 6.33 -24.06
CA ASN A 102 -26.38 5.33 -25.09
C ASN A 102 -25.64 4.02 -24.75
#